data_AF-A0A7S0BR66-F1
#
_entry.id   AF-A0A7S0BR66-F1
#
_cell.length_a   1.000
_cell.length_b   1.000
_cell.length_c   1.000
_cell.angle_alpha   90.00
_cell.angle_beta   90.00
_cell.angle_gamma   90.00
#
_symmetry.space_group_name_H-M   'P 1'
#
loop_
_entity.id
_entity.type
_entity.pdbx_description
1 polymer ?
#
loop_
_entity_poly.entity_id
_entity_poly.type
_entity_poly.pdbx_seq_one_letter_code
_entity_poly.pdbx_strand_id
1 'polypeptide(L)'
;MEPNNPPGTGMSASARLLEQRHRATERLEIAMQEQQQRMTEWLERALQEQQRQQQQRQTYPTSPLLPKKSESPMFDGTRDVEVFIHQLEHLRVVYDIEEDEDILFIALRGLAGTAIIFCRTLSLTQRSTWAELRNALRARFASRNQDVNLAV
;
A
#
# COMPACT_ATOMS: atom_id res chain seq x y z
N MET A 1 56.72 -41.23 -66.63
CA MET A 1 56.79 -40.63 -65.28
C MET A 1 55.79 -39.50 -65.26
N GLU A 2 54.63 -39.72 -64.65
CA GLU A 2 53.64 -38.67 -64.39
C GLU A 2 53.49 -38.56 -62.87
N PRO A 3 53.66 -37.37 -62.27
CA PRO A 3 53.38 -37.18 -60.86
C PRO A 3 51.86 -37.12 -60.64
N ASN A 4 51.36 -38.08 -59.85
CA ASN A 4 50.01 -38.06 -59.28
C ASN A 4 49.88 -36.80 -58.40
N ASN A 5 49.17 -35.78 -58.90
CA ASN A 5 48.72 -34.67 -58.08
C ASN A 5 47.54 -35.14 -57.21
N PRO A 6 47.61 -35.01 -55.88
CA PRO A 6 46.44 -35.24 -55.04
C PRO A 6 45.36 -34.18 -55.34
N PRO A 7 44.06 -34.54 -55.31
CA PRO A 7 42.98 -33.59 -55.55
C PRO A 7 43.04 -32.45 -54.53
N GLY A 8 43.11 -31.24 -55.06
CA GLY A 8 43.37 -30.02 -54.33
C GLY A 8 42.31 -29.69 -53.27
N THR A 9 42.84 -29.46 -52.07
CA THR A 9 42.55 -28.28 -51.25
C THR A 9 41.17 -28.22 -50.59
N GLY A 10 41.04 -28.98 -49.50
CA GLY A 10 40.17 -28.58 -48.40
C GLY A 10 40.46 -27.13 -47.99
N MET A 11 39.39 -26.37 -47.75
CA MET A 11 39.39 -24.93 -47.43
C MET A 11 40.66 -24.44 -46.72
N SER A 12 41.22 -23.33 -47.19
CA SER A 12 42.36 -22.68 -46.54
C SER A 12 42.04 -22.37 -45.07
N ALA A 13 43.05 -22.36 -44.20
CA ALA A 13 42.87 -22.02 -42.79
C ALA A 13 42.14 -20.66 -42.62
N SER A 14 42.40 -19.71 -43.51
CA SER A 14 41.73 -18.42 -43.56
C SER A 14 40.23 -18.52 -43.94
N ALA A 15 39.87 -19.42 -44.85
CA ALA A 15 38.46 -19.65 -45.21
C ALA A 15 37.68 -20.31 -44.06
N ARG A 16 38.30 -21.25 -43.32
CA ARG A 16 37.69 -21.87 -42.12
C ARG A 16 37.49 -20.88 -40.98
N LEU A 17 38.44 -19.95 -40.78
CA LEU A 17 38.33 -18.88 -39.80
C LEU A 17 37.22 -17.88 -40.16
N LEU A 18 37.08 -17.56 -41.45
CA LEU A 18 36.01 -16.67 -41.92
C LEU A 18 34.63 -17.31 -41.74
N GLU A 19 34.50 -18.60 -42.05
CA GLU A 19 33.26 -19.37 -41.86
C GLU A 19 32.91 -19.54 -40.37
N GLN A 20 33.90 -19.79 -39.51
CA GLN A 20 33.68 -19.80 -38.05
C GLN A 20 33.22 -18.44 -37.53
N ARG A 21 33.80 -17.34 -38.03
CA ARG A 21 33.39 -15.99 -37.64
C ARG A 21 31.97 -15.66 -38.11
N HIS A 22 31.58 -16.06 -39.32
CA HIS A 22 30.20 -15.91 -39.80
C HIS A 22 29.23 -16.68 -38.90
N ARG A 23 29.49 -17.97 -38.64
CA ARG A 23 28.64 -18.78 -37.76
C ARG A 23 28.56 -18.24 -36.33
N ALA A 24 29.65 -17.68 -35.81
CA ALA A 24 29.65 -17.05 -34.49
C ALA A 24 28.81 -15.77 -34.47
N THR A 25 28.82 -15.00 -35.56
CA THR A 25 28.02 -13.77 -35.71
C THR A 25 26.54 -14.09 -35.83
N GLU A 26 26.17 -15.07 -36.66
CA GLU A 26 24.78 -15.55 -36.80
C GLU A 26 24.21 -16.03 -35.46
N ARG A 27 25.01 -16.76 -34.66
CA ARG A 27 24.60 -17.21 -33.33
C ARG A 27 24.39 -16.06 -32.35
N LEU A 28 25.21 -15.02 -32.42
CA LEU A 28 25.07 -13.82 -31.60
C LEU A 28 23.81 -13.03 -31.98
N GLU A 29 23.51 -12.91 -33.27
CA GLU A 29 22.29 -12.25 -33.75
C GLU A 29 21.03 -13.01 -33.28
N ILE A 30 21.03 -14.34 -33.38
CA ILE A 30 19.93 -15.18 -32.89
C ILE A 30 19.76 -15.01 -31.37
N ALA A 31 20.85 -15.08 -30.60
CA ALA A 31 20.79 -14.92 -29.15
C ALA A 31 20.30 -13.53 -28.73
N MET A 32 20.71 -12.48 -29.44
CA MET A 32 20.25 -11.12 -29.21
C MET A 32 18.76 -10.97 -29.53
N GLN A 33 18.29 -11.58 -30.62
CA GLN A 33 16.88 -11.56 -31.01
C GLN A 33 15.99 -12.33 -30.02
N GLU A 34 16.45 -13.49 -29.54
CA GLU A 34 15.78 -14.25 -28.48
C GLU A 34 15.73 -13.46 -27.16
N GLN A 35 16.81 -12.75 -26.80
CA GLN A 35 16.85 -11.90 -25.61
C GLN A 35 15.86 -10.74 -25.73
N GLN A 36 15.79 -10.11 -26.91
CA GLN A 36 14.86 -9.02 -27.16
C GLN A 36 13.40 -9.50 -27.07
N GLN A 37 13.09 -10.67 -27.64
CA GLN A 37 11.76 -11.25 -27.58
C GLN A 37 11.35 -11.60 -26.14
N ARG A 38 12.25 -12.20 -25.35
CA ARG A 38 12.01 -12.47 -23.92
C ARG A 38 11.76 -11.19 -23.12
N MET A 39 12.50 -10.12 -23.43
CA MET A 39 12.31 -8.81 -22.78
C MET A 39 10.95 -8.22 -23.12
N THR A 40 10.51 -8.31 -24.39
CA THR A 40 9.18 -7.85 -24.81
C THR A 40 8.08 -8.64 -24.11
N GLU A 41 8.15 -9.97 -24.09
CA GLU A 41 7.18 -10.82 -23.39
C GLU A 41 7.13 -10.52 -21.89
N TRP A 42 8.29 -10.25 -21.28
CA TRP A 42 8.37 -9.87 -19.87
C TRP A 42 7.70 -8.51 -19.61
N LEU A 43 7.94 -7.51 -20.48
CA LEU A 43 7.31 -6.19 -20.38
C LEU A 43 5.79 -6.27 -20.54
N GLU A 44 5.30 -7.08 -21.48
CA GLU A 44 3.86 -7.29 -21.68
C GLU A 44 3.21 -7.95 -20.45
N ARG A 45 3.86 -8.98 -19.88
CA ARG A 45 3.40 -9.62 -18.64
C ARG A 45 3.40 -8.66 -17.46
N ALA A 46 4.46 -7.87 -17.30
CA ALA A 46 4.56 -6.88 -16.24
C ALA A 46 3.48 -5.80 -16.37
N LEU A 47 3.19 -5.34 -17.59
CA LEU A 47 2.13 -4.37 -17.85
C LEU A 47 0.74 -4.98 -17.58
N GLN A 48 0.51 -6.22 -17.99
CA GLN A 48 -0.75 -6.93 -17.74
C GLN A 48 -0.97 -7.19 -16.25
N GLU A 49 0.10 -7.52 -15.51
CA GLU A 49 0.06 -7.70 -14.06
C GLU A 49 -0.17 -6.36 -13.34
N GLN A 50 0.43 -5.26 -13.81
CA GLN A 50 0.15 -3.92 -13.31
C GLN A 50 -1.32 -3.53 -13.55
N GLN A 51 -1.88 -3.83 -14.73
CA GLN A 51 -3.30 -3.61 -15.00
C GLN A 51 -4.19 -4.50 -14.13
N ARG A 52 -3.84 -5.77 -13.90
CA ARG A 52 -4.57 -6.63 -12.96
C ARG A 52 -4.53 -6.09 -11.54
N GLN A 53 -3.39 -5.57 -11.09
CA GLN A 53 -3.29 -4.93 -9.77
C GLN A 53 -4.13 -3.65 -9.70
N GLN A 54 -4.18 -2.83 -10.76
CA GLN A 54 -5.05 -1.66 -10.81
C GLN A 54 -6.54 -2.03 -10.81
N GLN A 55 -6.94 -3.09 -11.54
CA GLN A 55 -8.31 -3.60 -11.49
C GLN A 55 -8.64 -4.23 -10.13
N GLN A 56 -7.70 -4.94 -9.51
CA GLN A 56 -7.89 -5.44 -8.15
C GLN A 56 -8.04 -4.31 -7.12
N ARG A 57 -7.33 -3.19 -7.30
CA ARG A 57 -7.57 -1.97 -6.51
C ARG A 57 -8.96 -1.35 -6.74
N GLN A 58 -9.68 -1.74 -7.80
CA GLN A 58 -11.07 -1.35 -8.04
C GLN A 58 -12.09 -2.42 -7.62
N THR A 59 -11.68 -3.66 -7.34
CA THR A 59 -12.58 -4.74 -6.89
C THR A 59 -12.57 -4.99 -5.40
N TYR A 60 -11.74 -4.29 -4.63
CA TYR A 60 -12.07 -4.04 -3.23
C TYR A 60 -13.07 -2.89 -3.24
N PRO A 61 -14.25 -3.00 -2.59
CA PRO A 61 -14.98 -1.80 -2.26
C PRO A 61 -13.97 -0.89 -1.56
N THR A 62 -13.80 0.31 -2.09
CA THR A 62 -13.18 1.43 -1.41
C THR A 62 -13.59 1.31 0.06
N SER A 63 -12.66 0.94 0.96
CA SER A 63 -12.92 1.20 2.39
C SER A 63 -13.39 2.64 2.44
N PRO A 64 -14.58 2.93 3.02
CA PRO A 64 -15.17 4.27 2.99
C PRO A 64 -14.05 5.23 3.33
N LEU A 65 -13.75 6.17 2.41
CA LEU A 65 -12.51 6.95 2.38
C LEU A 65 -12.19 7.49 3.78
N LEU A 66 -11.47 6.73 4.61
CA LEU A 66 -11.36 7.10 6.01
C LEU A 66 -10.61 8.44 6.03
N PRO A 67 -11.10 9.42 6.80
CA PRO A 67 -10.52 10.75 6.83
C PRO A 67 -9.02 10.63 7.07
N LYS A 68 -8.23 11.44 6.36
CA LYS A 68 -6.78 11.46 6.56
C LYS A 68 -6.52 11.80 8.02
N LYS A 69 -5.38 11.35 8.58
CA LYS A 69 -5.02 11.62 9.98
C LYS A 69 -5.07 13.12 10.34
N SER A 70 -4.86 14.01 9.37
CA SER A 70 -4.97 15.47 9.52
C SER A 70 -6.41 16.01 9.63
N GLU A 71 -7.40 15.23 9.20
CA GLU A 71 -8.83 15.57 9.19
C GLU A 71 -9.58 14.92 10.34
N SER A 72 -8.97 13.95 11.03
CA SER A 72 -9.54 13.34 12.22
C SER A 72 -9.52 14.33 13.40
N PRO A 73 -10.62 14.49 14.14
CA PRO A 73 -10.64 15.33 15.33
C PRO A 73 -9.64 14.78 16.35
N MET A 74 -8.95 15.69 17.05
CA MET A 74 -8.05 15.30 18.13
C MET A 74 -8.68 15.60 19.49
N PHE A 75 -8.42 14.76 20.48
CA PHE A 75 -8.87 14.94 21.85
C PHE A 75 -7.77 14.59 22.85
N ASP A 76 -7.36 15.57 23.65
CA ASP A 76 -6.28 15.51 24.63
C ASP A 76 -6.77 15.34 26.08
N GLY A 77 -8.08 15.45 26.30
CA GLY A 77 -8.73 15.37 27.62
C GLY A 77 -8.99 16.72 28.28
N THR A 78 -8.69 17.85 27.61
CA THR A 78 -8.90 19.20 28.16
C THR A 78 -10.13 19.91 27.59
N ARG A 79 -10.45 19.60 26.33
CA ARG A 79 -11.63 20.13 25.63
C ARG A 79 -12.90 19.40 26.04
N ASP A 80 -14.05 19.97 25.69
CA ASP A 80 -15.33 19.30 25.89
C ASP A 80 -15.38 18.00 25.08
N VAL A 81 -15.61 16.89 25.79
CA VAL A 81 -15.69 15.56 25.20
C VAL A 81 -16.85 15.43 24.22
N GLU A 82 -17.95 16.17 24.42
CA GLU A 82 -19.10 16.14 23.52
C GLU A 82 -18.77 16.76 22.16
N VAL A 83 -17.89 17.77 22.12
CA VAL A 83 -17.41 18.34 20.85
C VAL A 83 -16.61 17.31 20.06
N PHE A 84 -15.75 16.55 20.72
CA PHE A 84 -14.99 15.48 20.07
C PHE A 84 -15.91 14.36 19.55
N ILE A 85 -16.86 13.90 20.37
CA ILE A 85 -17.83 12.86 19.97
C ILE A 85 -18.68 13.36 18.80
N HIS A 86 -19.18 14.59 18.85
CA HIS A 86 -19.98 15.17 17.77
C HIS A 86 -19.19 15.27 16.46
N GLN A 87 -17.90 15.64 16.52
CA GLN A 87 -17.04 15.66 15.34
C GLN A 87 -16.85 14.26 14.74
N LEU A 88 -16.72 13.22 15.57
CA LEU A 88 -16.66 11.84 15.10
C LEU A 88 -17.97 11.38 14.45
N GLU A 89 -19.12 11.66 15.06
CA GLU A 89 -20.42 11.32 14.47
C GLU A 89 -20.67 12.10 13.16
N HIS A 90 -20.21 13.35 13.06
CA HIS A 90 -20.24 14.09 11.81
C HIS A 90 -19.38 13.44 10.72
N LEU A 91 -18.16 12.98 11.06
CA LEU A 91 -17.33 12.23 10.12
C LEU A 91 -17.99 10.92 9.69
N ARG A 92 -18.66 10.23 10.61
CA ARG A 92 -19.42 9.01 10.31
C ARG A 92 -20.43 9.25 9.19
N VAL A 93 -21.15 10.37 9.24
CA VAL A 93 -22.13 10.76 8.21
C VAL A 93 -21.46 11.21 6.93
N VAL A 94 -20.43 12.07 6.99
CA VAL A 94 -19.77 12.64 5.80
C VAL A 94 -19.05 11.58 4.97
N TYR A 95 -18.45 10.59 5.62
CA TYR A 95 -17.68 9.54 4.98
C TYR A 95 -18.45 8.23 4.83
N ASP A 96 -19.75 8.23 5.14
CA ASP A 96 -20.63 7.06 5.03
C ASP A 96 -20.06 5.81 5.73
N ILE A 97 -19.63 6.00 6.98
CA ILE A 97 -19.00 4.95 7.78
C ILE A 97 -20.10 4.12 8.44
N GLU A 98 -20.36 2.95 7.85
CA GLU A 98 -21.36 2.01 8.37
C GLU A 98 -20.83 1.21 9.57
N GLU A 99 -19.55 0.82 9.54
CA GLU A 99 -18.95 -0.06 10.55
C GLU A 99 -18.54 0.68 11.83
N ASP A 100 -18.99 0.16 12.98
CA ASP A 100 -18.61 0.69 14.29
C ASP A 100 -17.08 0.51 14.59
N GLU A 101 -16.42 -0.44 13.92
CA GLU A 101 -14.97 -0.67 14.03
C GLU A 101 -14.17 0.48 13.39
N ASP A 102 -14.63 0.98 12.25
CA ASP A 102 -13.97 2.08 11.53
C ASP A 102 -14.05 3.40 12.31
N ILE A 103 -15.21 3.72 12.87
CA ILE A 103 -15.36 4.92 13.69
C ILE A 103 -14.56 4.81 15.01
N LEU A 104 -14.52 3.62 15.60
CA LEU A 104 -13.66 3.34 16.75
C LEU A 104 -12.18 3.53 16.41
N PHE A 105 -11.75 3.05 15.24
CA PHE A 105 -10.38 3.21 14.78
C PHE A 105 -10.01 4.70 14.62
N ILE A 106 -10.88 5.50 13.98
CA ILE A 106 -10.69 6.95 13.86
C ILE A 106 -10.61 7.60 15.24
N ALA A 107 -11.54 7.25 16.14
CA ALA A 107 -11.59 7.81 17.50
C ALA A 107 -10.29 7.51 18.26
N LEU A 108 -9.82 6.27 18.26
CA LEU A 108 -8.58 5.86 18.94
C LEU A 108 -7.33 6.57 18.37
N ARG A 109 -7.30 6.85 17.06
CA ARG A 109 -6.21 7.63 16.45
C ARG A 109 -6.25 9.11 16.78
N GLY A 110 -7.44 9.65 17.07
CA GLY A 110 -7.66 11.03 17.50
C GLY A 110 -7.30 11.29 18.96
N LEU A 111 -7.10 10.25 19.77
CA LEU A 111 -6.74 10.42 21.18
C LEU A 111 -5.29 10.86 21.35
N ALA A 112 -5.09 11.86 22.21
CA ALA A 112 -3.80 12.41 22.60
C ALA A 112 -3.75 12.68 24.11
N GLY A 113 -2.60 13.11 24.61
CA GLY A 113 -2.45 13.63 25.97
C GLY A 113 -2.96 12.69 27.07
N THR A 114 -3.83 13.21 27.93
CA THR A 114 -4.39 12.43 29.06
C THR A 114 -5.47 11.45 28.62
N ALA A 115 -6.15 11.72 27.51
CA ALA A 115 -7.21 10.85 27.00
C ALA A 115 -6.67 9.51 26.48
N ILE A 116 -5.53 9.51 25.76
CA ILE A 116 -4.91 8.25 25.31
C ILE A 116 -4.38 7.41 26.47
N ILE A 117 -3.86 8.04 27.53
CA ILE A 117 -3.41 7.33 28.74
C ILE A 117 -4.61 6.67 29.42
N PHE A 118 -5.71 7.40 29.60
CA PHE A 118 -6.93 6.88 30.19
C PHE A 118 -7.50 5.68 29.41
N CYS A 119 -7.63 5.79 28.08
CA CYS A 119 -8.14 4.68 27.27
C CYS A 119 -7.25 3.43 27.35
N ARG A 120 -5.92 3.62 27.42
CA ARG A 120 -4.98 2.50 27.65
C ARG A 120 -5.15 1.87 29.03
N THR A 121 -5.40 2.65 30.08
CA THR A 121 -5.62 2.09 31.43
C THR A 121 -6.89 1.23 31.53
N LEU A 122 -7.90 1.53 30.71
CA LEU A 122 -9.13 0.74 30.62
C LEU A 122 -9.04 -0.42 29.61
N SER A 123 -7.87 -0.67 29.03
CA SER A 123 -7.69 -1.64 27.94
C SER A 123 -8.67 -1.44 26.77
N LEU A 124 -9.09 -0.19 26.53
CA LEU A 124 -9.90 0.14 25.37
C LEU A 124 -9.00 0.08 24.13
N THR A 125 -9.26 -0.90 23.28
CA THR A 125 -8.46 -1.22 22.09
C THR A 125 -9.37 -1.29 20.87
N GLN A 126 -8.80 -1.61 19.71
CA GLN A 126 -9.56 -1.85 18.47
C GLN A 126 -10.58 -3.00 18.58
N ARG A 127 -10.55 -3.79 19.67
CA ARG A 127 -11.53 -4.86 19.93
C ARG A 127 -12.72 -4.42 20.80
N SER A 128 -12.69 -3.18 21.32
CA SER A 128 -13.82 -2.60 22.05
C SER A 128 -14.92 -2.18 21.07
N THR A 129 -16.07 -1.76 21.57
CA THR A 129 -17.09 -1.12 20.71
C THR A 129 -16.97 0.40 20.75
N TRP A 130 -17.45 1.08 19.69
CA TRP A 130 -17.57 2.54 19.70
C TRP A 130 -18.41 3.03 20.89
N ALA A 131 -19.49 2.33 21.21
CA ALA A 131 -20.35 2.63 22.35
C ALA A 131 -19.61 2.59 23.70
N GLU A 132 -18.77 1.57 23.92
CA GLU A 132 -17.93 1.46 25.13
C GLU A 132 -16.94 2.62 25.26
N LEU A 133 -16.23 2.95 24.18
CA LEU A 133 -15.29 4.07 24.18
C LEU A 133 -16.01 5.39 24.46
N ARG A 134 -17.12 5.65 23.76
CA ARG A 134 -17.92 6.87 23.94
C ARG A 134 -18.41 7.04 25.37
N ASN A 135 -18.92 5.96 25.98
CA ASN A 135 -19.37 5.98 27.36
C ASN A 135 -18.22 6.19 28.35
N ALA A 136 -17.07 5.55 28.13
CA ALA A 136 -15.89 5.73 28.98
C ALA A 136 -15.35 7.17 28.92
N LEU A 137 -15.30 7.76 27.72
CA LEU A 137 -14.89 9.15 27.52
C LEU A 137 -15.85 10.11 28.22
N ARG A 138 -17.17 9.91 28.10
CA ARG A 138 -18.17 10.70 28.83
C ARG A 138 -18.02 10.55 30.33
N ALA A 139 -17.92 9.33 30.85
CA ALA A 139 -17.79 9.10 32.29
C ALA A 139 -16.56 9.80 32.90
N ARG A 140 -15.48 9.96 32.12
CA ARG A 140 -14.24 10.58 32.58
C ARG A 140 -14.15 12.09 32.33
N PHE A 141 -14.72 12.56 31.21
CA PHE A 141 -14.49 13.91 30.69
C PHE A 141 -15.78 14.72 30.44
N ALA A 142 -16.98 14.17 30.67
CA ALA A 142 -18.22 14.94 30.62
C ALA A 142 -18.20 15.95 31.76
N SER A 143 -17.89 17.21 31.41
CA SER A 143 -17.90 18.37 32.28
C SER A 143 -17.12 18.23 33.61
N ARG A 144 -15.87 18.68 33.57
CA ARG A 144 -15.19 19.34 34.70
C ARG A 144 -15.55 20.84 34.79
N ASN A 145 -16.63 21.27 34.11
CA ASN A 145 -17.09 22.65 33.96
C ASN A 145 -18.39 22.96 34.73
N GLN A 146 -18.88 22.06 35.58
CA GLN A 146 -20.00 22.33 36.49
C GLN A 146 -19.57 22.82 37.89
N ASP A 147 -18.27 22.78 38.24
CA ASP A 147 -17.79 23.11 39.59
C ASP A 147 -17.05 24.46 39.71
N VAL A 148 -17.05 25.33 38.68
CA VAL A 148 -16.37 26.64 38.76
C VAL A 148 -17.36 27.81 38.96
N ASN A 149 -18.66 27.54 39.14
CA ASN A 149 -19.68 28.59 39.35
C ASN A 149 -20.44 28.48 40.68
N LEU A 150 -19.80 27.90 41.71
CA LEU A 150 -20.36 27.78 43.07
C LEU A 150 -19.50 28.45 44.16
N ALA A 151 -18.57 29.34 43.79
CA ALA A 151 -17.80 30.10 44.77
C ALA A 151 -17.32 31.46 44.23
N VAL A 152 -18.25 32.42 44.03
CA VAL A 152 -18.03 33.86 44.29
C VAL A 152 -19.35 34.48 44.73
#